data_AF-A0A401KIG5-F1
#
_entry.id   AF-A0A401KIG5-F1
#
_cell.length_a   1.000
_cell.length_b   1.000
_cell.length_c   1.000
_cell.angle_alpha   90.00
_cell.angle_beta   90.00
_cell.angle_gamma   90.00
#
_symmetry.space_group_name_H-M   'P 1'
#
loop_
_entity.id
_entity.type
_entity.pdbx_description
1 polymer ?
#
loop_
_entity_poly.entity_id
_entity_poly.type
_entity_poly.pdbx_seq_one_letter_code
_entity_poly.pdbx_strand_id
1 'polypeptide(L)'
;MVKVTWQSPHGLRCSLKAPVSFSGRGLATTSQAPRKEGDISSVFVSLSGAKEKALPPRFADQKKRLIAGREEAVKKSWDRLLHRLREEVRTIERMGSDVVPTIDFKDIKTASKDFRRELRKRGVAVVRGVIPEAEARCYKEEIEEYVRANPQTRGESINAIVLTDTLC
;
A
#
# COMPACT_ATOMS: atom_id res chain seq x y z
N MET A 1 -34.69 3.11 -11.29
CA MET A 1 -34.33 4.52 -11.00
C MET A 1 -34.25 4.66 -9.49
N VAL A 2 -33.08 4.36 -8.89
CA VAL A 2 -32.86 4.57 -7.45
C VAL A 2 -32.11 5.88 -7.32
N LYS A 3 -32.81 6.93 -6.89
CA LYS A 3 -32.17 8.16 -6.42
C LYS A 3 -31.38 7.77 -5.17
N VAL A 4 -30.05 7.69 -5.29
CA VAL A 4 -29.19 7.67 -4.11
C VAL A 4 -29.05 9.12 -3.67
N THR A 5 -30.08 9.61 -2.99
CA THR A 5 -29.97 10.83 -2.20
C THR A 5 -29.26 10.44 -0.91
N TRP A 6 -28.06 10.97 -0.73
CA TRP A 6 -27.32 10.86 0.52
C TRP A 6 -28.09 11.64 1.58
N GLN A 7 -28.86 10.92 2.41
CA GLN A 7 -29.56 11.48 3.55
C GLN A 7 -29.01 10.76 4.79
N SER A 8 -28.21 11.47 5.58
CA SER A 8 -27.65 10.96 6.83
C SER A 8 -28.79 10.61 7.80
N PRO A 9 -28.92 9.35 8.25
CA PRO A 9 -29.76 9.02 9.37
C PRO A 9 -28.96 9.28 10.65
N HIS A 10 -29.38 10.28 11.42
CA HIS A 10 -29.06 10.47 12.84
C HIS A 10 -27.59 10.80 13.22
N GLY A 11 -27.31 12.11 13.30
CA GLY A 11 -27.11 12.72 14.62
C GLY A 11 -25.73 12.73 15.30
N LEU A 12 -24.66 12.18 14.73
CA LEU A 12 -23.29 12.46 15.22
C LEU A 12 -22.35 12.70 14.04
N ARG A 13 -22.42 13.93 13.52
CA ARG A 13 -21.50 14.38 12.47
C ARG A 13 -20.18 14.72 13.15
N CYS A 14 -19.10 14.00 12.85
CA CYS A 14 -17.79 14.50 13.20
C CYS A 14 -17.62 15.90 12.62
N SER A 15 -17.20 16.85 13.47
CA SER A 15 -17.23 18.27 13.18
C SER A 15 -16.43 18.57 11.92
N LEU A 16 -17.14 18.68 10.79
CA LEU A 16 -16.56 18.96 9.49
C LEU A 16 -15.97 20.36 9.50
N LYS A 17 -14.65 20.47 9.58
CA LYS A 17 -13.94 21.60 8.98
C LYS A 17 -14.04 21.45 7.45
N ALA A 18 -14.29 22.58 6.79
CA ALA A 18 -14.76 22.66 5.40
C ALA A 18 -13.88 21.87 4.40
N PRO A 19 -14.48 21.27 3.35
CA PRO A 19 -13.75 20.48 2.35
C PRO A 19 -12.91 21.36 1.43
N VAL A 20 -11.67 20.93 1.15
CA VAL A 20 -10.87 21.42 0.03
C VAL A 20 -11.57 21.00 -1.27
N SER A 21 -11.92 21.98 -2.10
CA SER A 21 -12.67 21.75 -3.34
C SER A 21 -11.75 21.27 -4.46
N PHE A 22 -12.05 20.11 -5.05
CA PHE A 22 -11.45 19.65 -6.30
C PHE A 22 -12.57 19.41 -7.32
N SER A 23 -12.53 20.15 -8.44
CA SER A 23 -13.53 20.06 -9.50
C SER A 23 -13.07 19.05 -10.56
N GLY A 24 -13.79 17.93 -10.69
CA GLY A 24 -13.58 16.92 -11.73
C GLY A 24 -14.88 16.58 -12.44
N ARG A 25 -14.89 16.70 -13.78
CA ARG A 25 -16.01 16.39 -14.67
C ARG A 25 -16.39 14.90 -14.62
N GLY A 26 -17.70 14.63 -14.71
CA GLY A 26 -18.27 13.29 -14.69
C GLY A 26 -17.98 12.44 -15.94
N LEU A 27 -17.87 11.13 -15.73
CA LEU A 27 -17.79 10.11 -16.77
C LEU A 27 -18.95 9.12 -16.60
N ALA A 28 -19.53 8.74 -17.73
CA ALA A 28 -20.63 7.78 -17.84
C ALA A 28 -20.20 6.37 -17.41
N THR A 29 -21.06 5.66 -16.67
CA THR A 29 -20.84 4.28 -16.22
C THR A 29 -21.54 3.27 -17.13
N THR A 30 -20.77 2.44 -17.84
CA THR A 30 -21.26 1.19 -18.46
C THR A 30 -21.30 0.09 -17.38
N SER A 31 -22.42 -0.61 -17.22
CA SER A 31 -22.56 -1.70 -16.24
C SER A 31 -21.68 -2.90 -16.62
N GLN A 32 -20.76 -3.31 -15.74
CA GLN A 32 -20.06 -4.59 -15.85
C GLN A 32 -20.79 -5.68 -15.05
N ALA A 33 -20.97 -6.84 -15.68
CA ALA A 33 -21.51 -8.06 -15.08
C ALA A 33 -20.64 -8.56 -13.89
N PRO A 34 -21.22 -9.34 -12.95
CA PRO A 34 -20.50 -9.81 -11.76
C PRO A 34 -19.32 -10.71 -12.14
N ARG A 35 -18.11 -10.32 -11.73
CA ARG A 35 -16.88 -11.09 -11.94
C ARG A 35 -16.89 -12.33 -11.04
N LYS A 36 -16.59 -13.50 -11.60
CA LYS A 36 -16.32 -14.73 -10.83
C LYS A 36 -15.08 -14.53 -9.97
N GLU A 37 -15.12 -14.99 -8.72
CA GLU A 37 -14.01 -14.98 -7.76
C GLU A 37 -12.77 -15.66 -8.36
N GLY A 38 -11.64 -14.97 -8.32
CA GLY A 38 -10.33 -15.52 -8.71
C GLY A 38 -9.57 -15.92 -7.45
N ASP A 39 -9.31 -17.22 -7.29
CA ASP A 39 -8.36 -17.71 -6.30
C ASP A 39 -6.96 -17.21 -6.67
N ILE A 40 -6.25 -16.60 -5.71
CA ILE A 40 -4.86 -16.15 -5.88
C ILE A 40 -3.92 -17.29 -6.31
N SER A 41 -4.24 -18.54 -5.98
CA SER A 41 -3.49 -19.72 -6.46
C SER A 41 -3.54 -19.88 -7.99
N SER A 42 -4.58 -19.35 -8.65
CA SER A 42 -4.72 -19.37 -10.11
C SER A 42 -3.82 -18.34 -10.81
N VAL A 43 -3.41 -17.29 -10.09
CA VAL A 43 -2.54 -16.22 -10.60
C VAL A 43 -1.07 -16.54 -10.31
N PHE A 44 -0.80 -17.23 -9.20
CA PHE A 44 0.55 -17.59 -8.79
C PHE A 44 0.83 -19.09 -8.96
N VAL A 45 1.44 -19.46 -10.09
CA VAL A 45 1.89 -20.83 -10.39
C VAL A 45 2.79 -21.40 -9.28
N SER A 46 3.56 -20.54 -8.60
CA SER A 46 4.44 -20.95 -7.51
C SER A 46 3.69 -21.45 -6.26
N LEU A 47 2.39 -21.17 -6.11
CA LEU A 47 1.55 -21.64 -4.99
C LEU A 47 0.78 -22.93 -5.30
N SER A 48 0.66 -23.32 -6.57
CA SER A 48 -0.15 -24.49 -6.99
C SER A 48 0.63 -25.80 -7.04
N GLY A 49 1.93 -25.78 -6.68
CA GLY A 49 2.82 -26.96 -6.77
C GLY A 49 3.11 -27.42 -8.20
N ALA A 50 2.60 -26.70 -9.22
CA ALA A 50 2.87 -26.98 -10.62
C ALA A 50 4.29 -26.56 -10.99
N LYS A 51 5.01 -27.41 -11.75
CA LYS A 51 6.32 -27.05 -12.30
C LYS A 51 6.16 -25.85 -13.23
N GLU A 52 6.89 -24.77 -12.95
CA GLU A 52 6.91 -23.58 -13.80
C GLU A 52 7.26 -23.97 -15.25
N LYS A 53 6.37 -23.65 -16.18
CA LYS A 53 6.63 -23.85 -17.61
C LYS A 53 7.77 -22.93 -18.02
N ALA A 54 8.73 -23.46 -18.77
CA ALA A 54 9.83 -22.67 -19.31
C ALA A 54 9.29 -21.45 -20.08
N LEU A 55 9.83 -20.27 -19.75
CA LEU A 55 9.49 -19.04 -20.45
C LEU A 55 9.96 -19.11 -21.92
N PRO A 56 9.27 -18.43 -22.85
CA PRO A 56 9.65 -18.39 -24.25
C PRO A 56 11.13 -17.97 -24.46
N PRO A 57 11.85 -18.53 -25.46
CA PRO A 57 13.27 -18.28 -25.69
C PRO A 57 13.68 -16.81 -25.80
N ARG A 58 12.77 -15.94 -26.27
CA ARG A 58 12.97 -14.48 -26.36
C ARG A 58 13.50 -13.84 -25.08
N PHE A 59 13.16 -14.39 -23.91
CA PHE A 59 13.63 -13.86 -22.63
C PHE A 59 15.11 -14.17 -22.38
N ALA A 60 15.63 -15.30 -22.88
CA ALA A 60 17.05 -15.61 -22.84
C ALA A 60 17.83 -14.67 -23.78
N ASP A 61 17.31 -14.44 -24.99
CA ASP A 61 17.91 -13.50 -25.95
C ASP A 61 17.92 -12.07 -25.41
N GLN A 62 16.83 -11.66 -24.75
CA GLN A 62 16.76 -10.38 -24.05
C GLN A 62 17.82 -10.25 -22.96
N LYS A 63 18.01 -11.28 -22.13
CA LYS A 63 19.03 -11.29 -21.07
C LYS A 63 20.44 -11.19 -21.66
N LYS A 64 20.75 -11.95 -22.72
CA LYS A 64 22.03 -11.85 -23.45
C LYS A 64 22.27 -10.44 -23.98
N ARG A 65 21.25 -9.85 -24.61
CA ARG A 65 21.33 -8.48 -25.15
C ARG A 65 21.59 -7.42 -24.06
N LEU A 66 21.01 -7.58 -22.87
CA LEU A 66 21.17 -6.62 -21.77
C LEU A 66 22.59 -6.61 -21.17
N ILE A 67 23.30 -7.74 -21.23
CA ILE A 67 24.63 -7.88 -20.59
C ILE A 67 25.80 -7.88 -21.57
N ALA A 68 25.52 -7.94 -22.88
CA ALA A 68 26.52 -8.07 -23.93
C ALA A 68 27.64 -7.02 -23.81
N GLY A 69 28.89 -7.49 -23.76
CA GLY A 69 30.09 -6.65 -23.65
C GLY A 69 30.31 -6.03 -22.27
N ARG A 70 29.53 -6.41 -21.26
CA ARG A 70 29.64 -5.94 -19.86
C ARG A 70 29.48 -7.08 -18.85
N GLU A 71 29.67 -8.32 -19.26
CA GLU A 71 29.37 -9.52 -18.49
C GLU A 71 30.11 -9.52 -17.14
N GLU A 72 31.42 -9.30 -17.16
CA GLU A 72 32.25 -9.22 -15.95
C GLU A 72 31.90 -8.00 -15.08
N ALA A 73 31.57 -6.87 -15.70
CA ALA A 73 31.18 -5.67 -14.96
C ALA A 73 29.85 -5.86 -14.23
N VAL A 74 28.87 -6.51 -14.87
CA VAL A 74 27.58 -6.86 -14.28
C VAL A 74 27.78 -7.84 -13.13
N LYS A 75 28.56 -8.92 -13.33
CA LYS A 75 28.88 -9.89 -12.28
C LYS A 75 29.53 -9.23 -11.06
N LYS A 76 30.59 -8.42 -11.26
CA LYS A 76 31.26 -7.69 -10.19
C LYS A 76 30.33 -6.71 -9.47
N SER A 77 29.44 -6.04 -10.20
CA SER A 77 28.45 -5.13 -9.61
C SER A 77 27.41 -5.87 -8.77
N TRP A 78 27.02 -7.07 -9.19
CA TRP A 78 26.10 -7.95 -8.48
C TRP A 78 26.71 -8.45 -7.17
N ASP A 79 27.96 -8.89 -7.19
CA ASP A 79 28.66 -9.31 -5.98
C ASP A 79 28.78 -8.17 -4.95
N ARG A 80 29.10 -6.96 -5.44
CA ARG A 80 29.11 -5.75 -4.59
C ARG A 80 27.72 -5.43 -4.02
N LEU A 81 26.66 -5.60 -4.81
CA LEU A 81 25.28 -5.40 -4.37
C LEU A 81 24.91 -6.40 -3.27
N LEU A 82 25.22 -7.69 -3.46
CA LEU A 82 24.93 -8.72 -2.46
C LEU A 82 25.65 -8.44 -1.14
N HIS A 83 26.90 -7.95 -1.18
CA HIS A 83 27.61 -7.58 0.03
C HIS A 83 26.93 -6.42 0.77
N ARG A 84 26.60 -5.33 0.07
CA ARG A 84 25.87 -4.19 0.65
C ARG A 84 24.49 -4.58 1.18
N LEU A 85 23.78 -5.47 0.49
CA LEU A 85 22.47 -5.92 0.91
C LEU A 85 22.54 -6.70 2.22
N ARG A 86 23.56 -7.54 2.42
CA ARG A 86 23.78 -8.24 3.70
C ARG A 86 24.04 -7.29 4.86
N GLU A 87 24.82 -6.24 4.64
CA GLU A 87 25.08 -5.20 5.66
C GLU A 87 23.78 -4.47 6.03
N GLU A 88 22.96 -4.15 5.05
CA GLU A 88 21.73 -3.41 5.26
C GLU A 88 20.64 -4.28 5.92
N VAL A 89 20.55 -5.57 5.57
CA VAL A 89 19.66 -6.53 6.24
C VAL A 89 19.99 -6.63 7.72
N ARG A 90 21.28 -6.75 8.09
CA ARG A 90 21.69 -6.73 9.51
C ARG A 90 21.30 -5.44 10.22
N THR A 91 21.35 -4.31 9.51
CA THR A 91 20.91 -3.02 10.06
C THR A 91 19.41 -3.02 10.33
N ILE A 92 18.61 -3.55 9.40
CA ILE A 92 17.16 -3.69 9.55
C ILE A 92 16.82 -4.64 10.70
N GLU A 93 17.48 -5.81 10.78
CA GLU A 93 17.28 -6.77 11.87
C GLU A 93 17.58 -6.16 13.24
N ARG A 94 18.65 -5.37 13.35
CA ARG A 94 19.04 -4.71 14.59
C ARG A 94 18.09 -3.58 14.99
N MET A 95 17.63 -2.78 14.02
CA MET A 95 16.79 -1.60 14.27
C MET A 95 15.29 -1.94 14.35
N GLY A 96 14.85 -3.06 13.77
CA GLY A 96 13.45 -3.41 13.67
C GLY A 96 12.63 -2.30 13.01
N SER A 97 11.48 -1.98 13.58
CA SER A 97 10.56 -0.94 13.10
C SER A 97 11.16 0.46 13.10
N ASP A 98 12.14 0.73 13.97
CA ASP A 98 12.78 2.05 14.10
C ASP A 98 13.64 2.41 12.88
N VAL A 99 13.88 1.44 11.98
CA VAL A 99 14.53 1.69 10.70
C VAL A 99 13.71 2.60 9.78
N VAL A 100 12.40 2.67 9.98
CA VAL A 100 11.50 3.51 9.20
C VAL A 100 11.51 4.93 9.77
N PRO A 101 12.00 5.93 9.02
CA PRO A 101 12.05 7.30 9.50
C PRO A 101 10.62 7.82 9.77
N THR A 102 10.47 8.50 10.90
CA THR A 102 9.19 9.04 11.35
C THR A 102 9.27 10.57 11.47
N ILE A 103 8.20 11.27 11.10
CA ILE A 103 8.07 12.73 11.23
C ILE A 103 6.65 13.12 11.64
N ASP A 104 6.50 14.18 12.41
CA ASP A 104 5.17 14.75 12.68
C ASP A 104 4.69 15.58 11.48
N PHE A 105 3.38 15.55 11.21
CA PHE A 105 2.78 16.29 10.10
C PHE A 105 3.06 17.80 10.17
N LYS A 106 3.09 18.37 11.38
CA LYS A 106 3.43 19.79 11.61
C LYS A 106 4.82 20.16 11.08
N ASP A 107 5.76 19.21 11.08
CA ASP A 107 7.16 19.42 10.73
C ASP A 107 7.47 19.02 9.27
N ILE A 108 6.47 18.57 8.50
CA ILE A 108 6.67 18.04 7.15
C ILE A 108 7.31 19.07 6.20
N LYS A 109 6.98 20.36 6.37
CA LYS A 109 7.54 21.46 5.57
C LYS A 109 8.98 21.78 5.96
N THR A 110 9.33 21.58 7.22
CA THR A 110 10.62 21.88 7.84
C THR A 110 11.47 20.63 8.08
N ALA A 111 11.14 19.53 7.38
CA ALA A 111 11.78 18.23 7.56
C ALA A 111 13.32 18.30 7.51
N SER A 112 13.96 17.68 8.49
CA SER A 112 15.41 17.69 8.64
C SER A 112 16.11 17.06 7.43
N LYS A 113 17.37 17.47 7.18
CA LYS A 113 18.19 16.87 6.11
C LYS A 113 18.41 15.37 6.35
N ASP A 114 18.50 14.96 7.61
CA ASP A 114 18.64 13.56 8.01
C ASP A 114 17.38 12.76 7.68
N PHE A 115 16.19 13.25 8.04
CA PHE A 115 14.93 12.61 7.67
C PHE A 115 14.82 12.45 6.15
N ARG A 116 15.13 13.50 5.37
CA ARG A 116 15.09 13.43 3.90
C ARG A 116 16.10 12.43 3.34
N ARG A 117 17.27 12.28 3.96
CA ARG A 117 18.27 11.27 3.54
C ARG A 117 17.75 9.87 3.84
N GLU A 118 17.25 9.63 5.05
CA GLU A 118 16.70 8.33 5.42
C GLU A 118 15.48 7.98 4.57
N LEU A 119 14.57 8.91 4.30
CA LEU A 119 13.43 8.69 3.39
C LEU A 119 13.90 8.24 2.00
N ARG A 120 14.93 8.88 1.43
CA ARG A 120 15.51 8.49 0.13
C ARG A 120 16.22 7.13 0.19
N LYS A 121 16.84 6.80 1.32
CA LYS A 121 17.54 5.52 1.51
C LYS A 121 16.55 4.36 1.71
N ARG A 122 15.52 4.55 2.53
CA ARG A 122 14.55 3.52 2.92
C ARG A 122 13.37 3.40 1.94
N GLY A 123 13.03 4.48 1.24
CA GLY A 123 11.90 4.53 0.30
C GLY A 123 10.52 4.67 0.96
N VAL A 124 10.46 4.71 2.29
CA VAL A 124 9.22 4.79 3.09
C VAL A 124 9.46 5.60 4.36
N ALA A 125 8.39 6.21 4.89
CA ALA A 125 8.38 6.92 6.17
C ALA A 125 6.99 6.88 6.82
N VAL A 126 6.94 7.10 8.13
CA VAL A 126 5.70 7.30 8.88
C VAL A 126 5.49 8.79 9.14
N VAL A 127 4.31 9.31 8.79
CA VAL A 127 3.92 10.68 9.13
C VAL A 127 2.86 10.63 10.24
N ARG A 128 3.21 11.11 11.44
CA ARG A 128 2.32 11.10 12.61
C ARG A 128 1.47 12.36 12.69
N GLY A 129 0.26 12.22 13.25
CA GLY A 129 -0.61 13.37 13.52
C GLY A 129 -1.12 14.09 12.28
N VAL A 130 -1.30 13.38 11.16
CA VAL A 130 -1.94 13.94 9.95
C VAL A 130 -3.40 14.27 10.24
N ILE A 131 -4.07 13.36 10.94
CA ILE A 131 -5.45 13.49 11.42
C ILE A 131 -5.40 13.29 12.94
N PRO A 132 -6.09 14.12 13.74
CA PRO A 132 -6.23 13.90 15.18
C PRO A 132 -6.85 12.53 15.48
N GLU A 133 -6.40 11.88 16.55
CA GLU A 133 -6.83 10.52 16.88
C GLU A 133 -8.35 10.37 17.00
N ALA A 134 -9.02 11.34 17.65
CA ALA A 134 -10.47 11.32 17.81
C ALA A 134 -11.22 11.37 16.47
N GLU A 135 -10.70 12.13 15.51
CA GLU A 135 -11.29 12.23 14.17
C GLU A 135 -11.03 10.96 13.36
N ALA A 136 -9.83 10.38 13.45
CA ALA A 136 -9.51 9.11 12.81
C ALA A 136 -10.37 7.95 13.35
N ARG A 137 -10.62 7.92 14.67
CA ARG A 137 -11.52 6.94 15.32
C ARG A 137 -12.95 7.08 14.81
N CYS A 138 -13.44 8.31 14.67
CA CYS A 138 -14.76 8.57 14.12
C CYS A 138 -14.91 8.07 12.68
N TYR A 139 -13.91 8.27 11.82
CA TYR A 139 -13.96 7.73 10.45
C TYR A 139 -14.08 6.21 10.43
N LYS A 140 -13.39 5.51 11.35
CA LYS A 140 -13.50 4.05 11.50
C LYS A 140 -14.92 3.66 11.90
N GLU A 141 -15.50 4.33 12.89
CA GLU A 141 -16.87 4.08 13.37
C GLU A 141 -17.91 4.29 12.25
N GLU A 142 -17.81 5.38 11.48
CA GLU A 142 -18.68 5.65 10.33
C GLU A 142 -18.57 4.56 9.24
N ILE A 143 -17.36 4.07 8.96
CA ILE A 143 -17.15 2.97 8.00
C ILE A 143 -17.77 1.67 8.52
N GLU A 144 -17.55 1.33 9.79
CA GLU A 144 -18.12 0.13 10.41
C GLU A 144 -19.65 0.17 10.42
N GLU A 145 -20.25 1.31 10.73
CA GLU A 145 -21.70 1.51 10.68
C GLU A 145 -22.23 1.39 9.25
N TYR A 146 -21.55 2.02 8.27
CA TYR A 146 -21.92 1.92 6.86
C TYR A 146 -21.92 0.48 6.36
N VAL A 147 -20.88 -0.30 6.70
CA VAL A 147 -20.79 -1.72 6.33
C VAL A 147 -21.90 -2.53 7.00
N ARG A 148 -22.20 -2.26 8.29
CA ARG A 148 -23.30 -2.92 9.01
C ARG A 148 -24.66 -2.62 8.41
N ALA A 149 -24.91 -1.39 8.00
CA ALA A 149 -26.16 -0.94 7.39
C ALA A 149 -26.35 -1.45 5.94
N ASN A 150 -25.27 -1.91 5.29
CA ASN A 150 -25.29 -2.36 3.90
C ASN A 150 -24.64 -3.75 3.74
N PRO A 151 -25.26 -4.82 4.26
CA PRO A 151 -24.72 -6.18 4.23
C PRO A 151 -24.54 -6.74 2.80
N GLN A 152 -25.22 -6.16 1.81
CA GLN A 152 -25.05 -6.47 0.39
C GLN A 152 -23.76 -5.89 -0.22
N THR A 153 -23.11 -4.93 0.44
CA THR A 153 -21.86 -4.32 -0.01
C THR A 153 -20.74 -5.32 0.23
N ARG A 154 -20.26 -5.92 -0.87
CA ARG A 154 -19.14 -6.87 -0.83
C ARG A 154 -17.83 -6.11 -0.59
N GLY A 155 -17.42 -6.04 0.67
CA GLY A 155 -16.04 -5.85 1.10
C GLY A 155 -15.62 -7.09 1.87
N GLU A 156 -14.34 -7.48 1.81
CA GLU A 156 -13.81 -8.49 2.72
C GLU A 156 -14.19 -8.09 4.16
N SER A 157 -14.82 -9.01 4.86
CA SER A 157 -15.38 -8.80 6.19
C SER A 157 -14.31 -8.22 7.12
N ILE A 158 -14.66 -7.14 7.83
CA ILE A 158 -13.81 -6.45 8.82
C ILE A 158 -13.29 -7.41 9.91
N ASN A 159 -13.91 -8.59 10.06
CA ASN A 159 -13.43 -9.67 10.93
C ASN A 159 -12.09 -10.32 10.49
N ALA A 160 -11.60 -10.11 9.26
CA ALA A 160 -10.35 -10.69 8.78
C ALA A 160 -9.13 -9.75 8.94
N ILE A 161 -9.34 -8.44 9.10
CA ILE A 161 -8.27 -7.48 9.38
C ILE A 161 -8.41 -7.09 10.84
N VAL A 162 -7.80 -7.88 11.71
CA VAL A 162 -7.59 -7.47 13.10
C VAL A 162 -6.65 -6.27 13.08
N LEU A 163 -7.21 -5.06 13.02
CA LEU A 163 -6.55 -3.89 13.58
C LEU A 163 -6.57 -4.12 15.09
N THR A 164 -5.60 -4.88 15.60
CA THR A 164 -5.40 -4.96 17.04
C THR A 164 -5.13 -3.54 17.50
N ASP A 165 -6.06 -2.99 18.27
CA ASP A 165 -5.80 -1.88 19.17
C ASP A 165 -4.75 -2.36 20.18
N THR A 166 -3.50 -2.41 19.74
CA THR A 166 -2.35 -2.64 20.60
C THR A 166 -2.00 -1.29 21.19
N LEU A 167 -2.83 -0.89 22.16
CA LEU A 167 -2.42 0.00 23.24
C LEU A 167 -1.44 -0.81 24.10
N CYS A 168 -0.15 -0.54 23.92
CA CYS A 168 0.94 -0.63 24.90
C CYS A 168 2.19 -0.01 24.29
#